data_AF-A0A7J8N9A7-F1
#
_entry.id   AF-A0A7J8N9A7-F1
#
_cell.length_a   1.000
_cell.length_b   1.000
_cell.length_c   1.000
_cell.angle_alpha   90.00
_cell.angle_beta   90.00
_cell.angle_gamma   90.00
#
_symmetry.space_group_name_H-M   'P 1'
#
loop_
_entity.id
_entity.type
_entity.pdbx_description
1 polymer ?
#
loop_
_entity_poly.entity_id
_entity_poly.type
_entity_poly.pdbx_seq_one_letter_code
_entity_poly.pdbx_strand_id
1 'polypeptide(L)'
;MNRPFWAGAAMNAVVIEADAFKESDVIYRALSKRGHSDMVHTAELVHQSSTDAASSLLVTALNEGRDVIMDGTLSWIPFVLQTITMARCVHRRRYRMGAGYKKNPDGTITENYWEQIEEEDQVPEGGKRRKPYRIELVGVVCEAYLAVIRGIRRAIMCRRAVRVNSQLKSHKRFANAFPTYCQLVDNARLYSTNALEGPPKLIGWKEKDRTLLVDPDEIGCLKRIGRLNENADSIYGLYRYPNPACQTGSIWKDIVLSPSRVNIQQELKYTIQKVERM
;
A
#
# COMPACT_ATOMS: atom_id res chain seq x y z
N MET A 1 1.94 -27.97 10.58
CA MET A 1 2.10 -26.54 10.87
C MET A 1 2.95 -25.92 9.76
N ASN A 2 2.35 -25.09 8.91
CA ASN A 2 3.10 -24.35 7.87
C ASN A 2 4.06 -23.37 8.55
N ARG A 3 5.34 -23.37 8.17
CA ARG A 3 6.27 -22.34 8.60
C ARG A 3 5.71 -20.96 8.22
N PRO A 4 5.85 -19.94 9.09
CA PRO A 4 5.50 -18.56 8.74
C PRO A 4 6.17 -18.18 7.42
N PHE A 5 5.45 -17.50 6.53
CA PHE A 5 5.95 -17.15 5.20
C PHE A 5 7.33 -16.49 5.23
N TRP A 6 7.58 -15.68 6.27
CA TRP A 6 8.81 -14.92 6.46
C TRP A 6 9.87 -15.60 7.33
N ALA A 7 9.61 -16.80 7.89
CA ALA A 7 10.47 -17.40 8.92
C ALA A 7 11.93 -17.64 8.47
N GLY A 8 12.19 -17.73 7.16
CA GLY A 8 13.53 -17.86 6.61
C GLY A 8 14.28 -16.55 6.36
N ALA A 9 13.58 -15.42 6.25
CA ALA A 9 14.14 -14.11 5.91
C ALA A 9 14.03 -13.07 7.05
N ALA A 10 13.09 -13.26 7.98
CA ALA A 10 12.68 -12.24 8.95
C ALA A 10 13.76 -11.82 9.95
N MET A 11 14.71 -12.69 10.31
CA MET A 11 15.68 -12.35 11.37
C MET A 11 16.71 -11.29 10.95
N ASN A 12 17.05 -11.20 9.65
CA ASN A 12 18.12 -10.33 9.16
C ASN A 12 17.69 -9.39 8.01
N ALA A 13 16.40 -9.37 7.66
CA ALA A 13 15.88 -8.52 6.61
C ALA A 13 15.86 -7.04 7.03
N VAL A 14 16.14 -6.16 6.08
CA VAL A 14 15.93 -4.72 6.24
C VAL A 14 14.47 -4.41 5.95
N VAL A 15 13.75 -3.83 6.91
CA VAL A 15 12.35 -3.41 6.73
C VAL A 15 12.32 -1.98 6.24
N ILE A 16 11.67 -1.75 5.10
CA ILE A 16 11.48 -0.45 4.47
C ILE A 16 10.03 -0.04 4.62
N GLU A 17 9.77 0.91 5.53
CA GLU A 17 8.45 1.51 5.73
C GLU A 17 8.59 3.04 5.72
N ALA A 18 8.10 3.69 4.66
CA ALA A 18 8.21 5.16 4.54
C ALA A 18 7.53 5.89 5.70
N ASP A 19 6.44 5.34 6.24
CA ASP A 19 5.71 5.95 7.34
C ASP A 19 6.46 5.87 8.68
N ALA A 20 7.37 4.90 8.88
CA ALA A 20 8.20 4.82 10.08
C ALA A 20 9.19 6.00 10.16
N PHE A 21 9.68 6.50 9.02
CA PHE A 21 10.54 7.67 8.96
C PHE A 21 9.81 8.95 9.38
N LYS A 22 8.50 9.07 9.09
CA LYS A 22 7.69 10.23 9.51
C LYS A 22 7.66 10.37 11.04
N GLU A 23 7.60 9.24 11.76
CA GLU A 23 7.56 9.25 13.23
C GLU A 23 8.89 9.66 13.87
N SER A 24 9.98 9.60 13.11
CA SER A 24 11.30 10.09 13.51
C SER A 24 11.57 11.55 13.10
N ASP A 25 10.80 12.09 12.17
CA ASP A 25 10.97 13.44 11.63
C ASP A 25 10.64 14.51 12.70
N VAL A 26 11.60 15.41 12.94
CA VAL A 26 11.51 16.47 13.96
C VAL A 26 10.37 17.45 13.65
N ILE A 27 10.10 17.73 12.37
CA ILE A 27 9.02 18.61 11.92
C ILE A 27 7.69 17.91 12.13
N TYR A 28 7.56 16.62 11.78
CA TYR A 28 6.34 15.87 12.05
C TYR A 28 6.02 15.83 13.55
N ARG A 29 7.02 15.54 14.40
CA ARG A 29 6.85 15.54 15.87
C ARG A 29 6.50 16.92 16.42
N ALA A 30 7.08 17.99 15.88
CA ALA A 30 6.80 19.35 16.32
C ALA A 30 5.38 19.80 15.92
N LEU A 31 4.94 19.47 14.71
CA LEU A 31 3.62 19.81 14.19
C LEU A 31 2.52 18.94 14.82
N SER A 32 2.75 17.64 15.00
CA SER A 32 1.78 16.73 15.64
C SER A 32 1.51 17.09 17.11
N LYS A 33 2.46 17.73 17.79
CA LYS A 33 2.35 18.18 19.19
C LYS A 33 1.58 19.50 19.37
N ARG A 34 1.43 20.32 18.33
CA ARG A 34 0.81 21.65 18.45
C ARG A 34 -0.73 21.66 18.44
N GLY A 35 -1.38 20.51 18.23
CA GLY A 35 -2.83 20.36 18.32
C GLY A 35 -3.61 21.02 17.18
N HIS A 36 -4.71 20.38 16.75
CA HIS A 36 -5.73 20.83 15.78
C HIS A 36 -5.30 21.47 14.42
N SER A 37 -4.02 21.54 14.07
CA SER A 37 -3.59 21.83 12.70
C SER A 37 -3.90 20.64 11.79
N ASP A 38 -4.23 20.91 10.52
CA ASP A 38 -4.59 19.89 9.51
C ASP A 38 -3.57 18.73 9.51
N MET A 39 -3.96 17.62 10.16
CA MET A 39 -3.13 16.41 10.31
C MET A 39 -2.74 15.84 8.96
N VAL A 40 -3.58 16.05 7.94
CA VAL A 40 -3.33 15.62 6.58
C VAL A 40 -2.24 16.48 5.95
N HIS A 41 -2.37 17.81 6.05
CA HIS A 41 -1.34 18.72 5.55
C HIS A 41 0.01 18.47 6.21
N THR A 42 0.02 18.23 7.53
CA THR A 42 1.23 17.90 8.30
C THR A 42 1.92 16.63 7.78
N ALA A 43 1.14 15.58 7.49
CA ALA A 43 1.66 14.33 6.94
C ALA A 43 2.17 14.47 5.50
N GLU A 44 1.61 15.41 4.73
CA GLU A 44 2.02 15.73 3.36
C GLU A 44 3.38 16.47 3.32
N LEU A 45 3.63 17.37 4.28
CA LEU A 45 4.88 18.15 4.34
C LEU A 45 6.15 17.29 4.49
N VAL A 46 6.06 16.21 5.27
CA VAL A 46 7.18 15.27 5.50
C VAL A 46 7.15 14.05 4.58
N HIS A 47 6.20 14.01 3.64
CA HIS A 47 6.00 12.83 2.81
C HIS A 47 7.19 12.59 1.87
N GLN A 48 7.72 13.65 1.25
CA GLN A 48 8.81 13.53 0.29
C GLN A 48 10.11 13.09 0.98
N SER A 49 10.51 13.76 2.08
CA SER A 49 11.72 13.39 2.83
C SER A 49 11.69 11.94 3.31
N SER A 50 10.54 11.49 3.82
CA SER A 50 10.37 10.11 4.30
C SER A 50 10.40 9.10 3.16
N THR A 51 9.82 9.45 2.01
CA THR A 51 9.83 8.60 0.81
C THR A 51 11.25 8.49 0.23
N ASP A 52 12.00 9.59 0.23
CA ASP A 52 13.38 9.62 -0.24
C ASP A 52 14.30 8.82 0.69
N ALA A 53 14.14 8.95 2.01
CA ALA A 53 14.88 8.17 2.99
C ALA A 53 14.63 6.65 2.84
N ALA A 54 13.35 6.26 2.70
CA ALA A 54 12.98 4.87 2.47
C ALA A 54 13.55 4.33 1.14
N SER A 55 13.52 5.13 0.08
CA SER A 55 14.07 4.77 -1.24
C SER A 55 15.60 4.63 -1.21
N SER A 56 16.28 5.51 -0.48
CA SER A 56 17.73 5.45 -0.29
C SER A 56 18.15 4.19 0.47
N LEU A 57 17.44 3.87 1.55
CA LEU A 57 17.67 2.65 2.31
C LEU A 57 17.39 1.39 1.47
N LEU A 58 16.32 1.41 0.66
CA LEU A 58 15.96 0.30 -0.24
C LEU A 58 17.08 0.01 -1.24
N VAL A 59 17.54 1.03 -2.00
CA VAL A 59 18.58 0.81 -3.01
C VAL A 59 19.90 0.38 -2.39
N THR A 60 20.25 0.93 -1.22
CA THR A 60 21.47 0.58 -0.48
C THR A 60 21.42 -0.89 -0.03
N ALA A 61 20.34 -1.31 0.63
CA ALA A 61 20.18 -2.68 1.09
C ALA A 61 20.21 -3.69 -0.07
N LEU A 62 19.51 -3.39 -1.17
CA LEU A 62 19.48 -4.26 -2.35
C LEU A 62 20.86 -4.38 -3.01
N ASN A 63 21.55 -3.25 -3.17
CA ASN A 63 22.93 -3.20 -3.63
C ASN A 63 23.85 -4.05 -2.75
N GLU A 64 23.70 -4.02 -1.42
CA GLU A 64 24.53 -4.80 -0.49
C GLU A 64 24.25 -6.31 -0.51
N GLY A 65 23.15 -6.75 -1.13
CA GLY A 65 22.76 -8.16 -1.13
C GLY A 65 21.94 -8.58 0.10
N ARG A 66 21.34 -7.61 0.81
CA ARG A 66 20.52 -7.85 2.00
C ARG A 66 19.09 -8.26 1.61
N ASP A 67 18.51 -9.20 2.34
CA ASP A 67 17.06 -9.44 2.26
C ASP A 67 16.29 -8.18 2.67
N VAL A 68 15.24 -7.84 1.92
CA VAL A 68 14.43 -6.64 2.15
C VAL A 68 12.95 -7.01 2.28
N ILE A 69 12.28 -6.41 3.26
CA ILE A 69 10.83 -6.39 3.38
C ILE A 69 10.38 -4.95 3.09
N MET A 70 9.72 -4.74 1.96
CA MET A 70 9.21 -3.41 1.58
C MET A 70 7.72 -3.31 1.87
N ASP A 71 7.35 -2.43 2.80
CA ASP A 71 5.96 -2.09 3.08
C ASP A 71 5.56 -0.86 2.25
N GLY A 72 4.57 -1.04 1.39
CA GLY A 72 4.04 0.02 0.55
C GLY A 72 2.72 -0.36 -0.09
N THR A 73 1.99 0.66 -0.52
CA THR A 73 0.69 0.44 -1.19
C THR A 73 0.82 -0.24 -2.56
N LEU A 74 2.02 -0.17 -3.16
CA LEU A 74 2.31 -0.66 -4.51
C LEU A 74 1.27 -0.20 -5.55
N SER A 75 0.73 1.01 -5.38
CA SER A 75 -0.36 1.53 -6.20
C SER A 75 0.13 2.28 -7.44
N TRP A 76 1.44 2.44 -7.62
CA TRP A 76 2.01 3.17 -8.75
C TRP A 76 2.87 2.25 -9.60
N ILE A 77 2.35 1.90 -10.79
CA ILE A 77 2.95 0.89 -11.67
C ILE A 77 4.40 1.21 -12.03
N PRO A 78 4.76 2.41 -12.53
CA PRO A 78 6.13 2.69 -12.95
C PRO A 78 7.16 2.48 -11.84
N PHE A 79 6.86 2.92 -10.62
CA PHE A 79 7.72 2.71 -9.45
C PHE A 79 7.95 1.23 -9.18
N VAL A 80 6.88 0.42 -9.14
CA VAL A 80 6.99 -1.02 -8.84
C VAL A 80 7.76 -1.76 -9.94
N LEU A 81 7.50 -1.45 -11.21
CA LEU A 81 8.21 -2.05 -12.34
C LEU A 81 9.71 -1.77 -12.30
N GLN A 82 10.08 -0.50 -12.12
CA GLN A 82 11.49 -0.10 -12.03
C GLN A 82 12.16 -0.73 -10.81
N THR A 83 11.46 -0.83 -9.68
CA THR A 83 11.97 -1.48 -8.45
C THR A 83 12.22 -2.96 -8.63
N ILE A 84 11.27 -3.69 -9.26
CA ILE A 84 11.47 -5.10 -9.59
C ILE A 84 12.65 -5.26 -10.54
N THR A 85 12.75 -4.40 -11.56
CA THR A 85 13.85 -4.43 -12.53
C THR A 85 15.20 -4.23 -11.85
N MET A 86 15.31 -3.21 -10.99
CA MET A 86 16.49 -2.97 -10.18
C MET A 86 16.83 -4.20 -9.32
N ALA A 87 15.88 -4.73 -8.56
CA ALA A 87 16.10 -5.90 -7.69
C ALA A 87 16.55 -7.16 -8.48
N ARG A 88 16.11 -7.34 -9.73
CA ARG A 88 16.60 -8.42 -10.59
C ARG A 88 18.01 -8.17 -11.10
N CYS A 89 18.43 -6.91 -11.25
CA CYS A 89 19.70 -6.53 -11.88
C CYS A 89 20.82 -6.17 -10.90
N VAL A 90 20.52 -5.87 -9.64
CA VAL A 90 21.51 -5.45 -8.62
C VAL A 90 22.65 -6.44 -8.38
N HIS A 91 22.47 -7.71 -8.76
CA HIS A 91 23.52 -8.73 -8.70
C HIS A 91 24.61 -8.57 -9.77
N ARG A 92 24.38 -7.72 -10.80
CA ARG A 92 25.30 -7.43 -11.90
C ARG A 92 25.71 -5.96 -11.99
N ARG A 93 24.88 -5.05 -11.49
CA ARG A 93 25.08 -3.59 -11.62
C ARG A 93 24.69 -2.91 -10.33
N ARG A 94 25.35 -1.81 -9.97
CA ARG A 94 24.89 -0.96 -8.89
C ARG A 94 23.88 0.05 -9.37
N TYR A 95 23.02 0.45 -8.44
CA TYR A 95 21.99 1.45 -8.67
C TYR A 95 22.08 2.57 -7.64
N ARG A 96 21.59 3.75 -7.99
CA ARG A 96 21.29 4.84 -7.05
C ARG A 96 19.85 5.30 -7.24
N MET A 97 19.37 6.11 -6.31
CA MET A 97 18.10 6.82 -6.50
C MET A 97 18.19 7.72 -7.75
N GLY A 98 17.17 7.62 -8.60
CA GLY A 98 16.96 8.55 -9.70
C GLY A 98 16.16 9.78 -9.26
N ALA A 99 15.81 10.62 -10.24
CA ALA A 99 15.04 11.85 -10.00
C ALA A 99 13.61 11.64 -9.47
N GLY A 100 13.10 10.41 -9.46
CA GLY A 100 11.71 10.08 -9.13
C GLY A 100 10.73 10.54 -10.20
N TYR A 101 9.50 10.85 -9.79
CA TYR A 101 8.49 11.49 -10.63
C TYR A 101 8.57 13.00 -10.50
N LYS A 102 8.79 13.70 -11.62
CA LYS A 102 8.78 15.17 -11.70
C LYS A 102 8.00 15.63 -12.93
N LYS A 103 7.13 16.61 -12.73
CA LYS A 103 6.48 17.33 -13.82
C LYS A 103 7.20 18.66 -14.03
N ASN A 104 7.80 18.84 -15.20
CA ASN A 104 8.56 20.02 -15.55
C ASN A 104 7.62 21.20 -15.90
N PRO A 105 8.11 22.45 -15.85
CA PRO A 105 7.29 23.64 -16.16
C PRO A 105 6.71 23.65 -17.57
N ASP A 106 7.41 23.03 -18.53
CA ASP A 106 6.98 22.85 -19.92
C ASP A 106 5.90 21.76 -20.09
N GLY A 107 5.49 21.11 -19.00
CA GLY A 107 4.51 20.04 -18.99
C GLY A 107 5.08 18.64 -19.26
N THR A 108 6.38 18.51 -19.57
CA THR A 108 7.03 17.21 -19.74
C THR A 108 7.12 16.47 -18.40
N ILE A 109 7.14 15.13 -18.45
CA ILE A 109 7.20 14.27 -17.28
C ILE A 109 8.53 13.51 -17.30
N THR A 110 9.31 13.68 -16.24
CA THR A 110 10.47 12.82 -15.94
C THR A 110 10.03 11.79 -14.91
N GLU A 111 10.18 10.50 -15.23
CA GLU A 111 9.84 9.42 -14.31
C GLU A 111 10.94 8.35 -14.29
N ASN A 112 11.89 8.52 -13.36
CA ASN A 112 13.03 7.64 -13.21
C ASN A 112 13.37 7.46 -11.72
N TYR A 113 13.01 6.32 -11.13
CA TYR A 113 13.22 6.05 -9.72
C TYR A 113 14.59 5.46 -9.41
N TRP A 114 15.21 4.75 -10.36
CA TRP A 114 16.48 4.05 -10.15
C TRP A 114 17.42 4.24 -11.34
N GLU A 115 18.61 4.77 -11.07
CA GLU A 115 19.66 4.98 -12.06
C GLU A 115 20.76 3.94 -11.90
N GLN A 116 21.21 3.38 -13.01
CA GLN A 116 22.39 2.53 -13.01
C GLN A 116 23.63 3.38 -12.83
N ILE A 117 24.58 2.87 -12.05
CA ILE A 117 25.89 3.48 -11.86
C ILE A 117 26.87 2.69 -12.73
N GLU A 118 27.64 3.38 -13.56
CA GLU A 118 28.81 2.79 -14.22
C GLU A 118 29.89 2.57 -13.15
N GLU A 119 29.89 1.37 -12.56
CA GLU A 119 31.10 0.85 -11.92
C GLU A 119 31.83 0.03 -12.99
N GLU A 120 33.10 0.36 -13.27
CA GLU A 120 34.02 -0.57 -13.94
C GLU A 120 33.89 -1.94 -13.27
N ASP A 121 33.87 -3.00 -14.05
CA ASP A 121 33.69 -4.40 -13.63
C ASP A 121 34.62 -4.78 -12.46
N GLN A 122 34.25 -4.38 -11.24
CA GLN A 122 34.82 -4.91 -10.02
C GLN A 122 34.14 -6.25 -9.81
N VAL A 123 34.58 -7.22 -10.61
CA VAL A 123 34.50 -8.63 -10.25
C VAL A 123 35.02 -8.68 -8.82
N PRO A 124 34.20 -9.05 -7.83
CA PRO A 124 34.66 -9.05 -6.45
C PRO A 124 35.90 -9.94 -6.38
N GLU A 125 37.05 -9.36 -6.02
CA GLU A 125 38.28 -10.09 -5.80
C GLU A 125 37.98 -11.22 -4.81
N GLY A 126 37.95 -12.46 -5.32
CA GLY A 126 37.94 -13.67 -4.50
C GLY A 126 36.59 -14.26 -4.04
N GLY A 127 35.40 -13.95 -4.59
CA GLY A 127 34.20 -14.63 -4.05
C GLY A 127 32.87 -14.51 -4.78
N LYS A 128 32.42 -15.64 -5.37
CA LYS A 128 31.06 -16.00 -5.83
C LYS A 128 30.18 -14.87 -6.41
N ARG A 129 29.87 -14.96 -7.71
CA ARG A 129 28.82 -14.16 -8.37
C ARG A 129 27.53 -14.19 -7.52
N ARG A 130 27.04 -13.01 -7.14
CA ARG A 130 25.78 -12.85 -6.40
C ARG A 130 24.63 -13.38 -7.25
N LYS A 131 23.66 -14.03 -6.59
CA LYS A 131 22.46 -14.52 -7.25
C LYS A 131 21.42 -13.39 -7.39
N PRO A 132 20.58 -13.42 -8.43
CA PRO A 132 19.44 -12.50 -8.50
C PRO A 132 18.50 -12.71 -7.32
N TYR A 133 17.85 -11.63 -6.88
CA TYR A 133 16.84 -11.72 -5.82
C TYR A 133 15.67 -12.59 -6.23
N ARG A 134 15.15 -13.35 -5.27
CA ARG A 134 13.81 -13.93 -5.32
C ARG A 134 12.83 -12.89 -4.79
N ILE A 135 11.79 -12.58 -5.56
CA ILE A 135 10.79 -11.55 -5.23
C ILE A 135 9.49 -12.23 -4.85
N GLU A 136 9.05 -11.93 -3.64
CA GLU A 136 7.85 -12.47 -2.99
C GLU A 136 6.84 -11.33 -2.81
N LEU A 137 5.68 -11.41 -3.47
CA LEU A 137 4.64 -10.39 -3.36
C LEU A 137 3.52 -10.84 -2.43
N VAL A 138 3.17 -10.02 -1.44
CA VAL A 138 1.98 -10.22 -0.59
C VAL A 138 1.05 -9.03 -0.75
N GLY A 139 -0.07 -9.24 -1.43
CA GLY A 139 -1.16 -8.29 -1.52
C GLY A 139 -2.17 -8.51 -0.41
N VAL A 140 -2.69 -7.41 0.14
CA VAL A 140 -3.82 -7.43 1.09
C VAL A 140 -4.88 -6.48 0.58
N VAL A 141 -6.12 -6.96 0.49
CA VAL A 141 -7.27 -6.17 0.01
C VAL A 141 -8.45 -6.25 0.98
N CYS A 142 -9.30 -5.23 0.92
CA CYS A 142 -10.62 -5.24 1.51
C CYS A 142 -11.55 -4.29 0.74
N GLU A 143 -12.85 -4.40 0.98
CA GLU A 143 -13.86 -3.46 0.48
C GLU A 143 -13.47 -2.02 0.86
N ALA A 144 -13.60 -1.09 -0.09
CA ALA A 144 -12.99 0.22 0.05
C ALA A 144 -13.58 1.02 1.24
N TYR A 145 -14.87 0.86 1.53
CA TYR A 145 -15.50 1.50 2.68
C TYR A 145 -14.98 0.98 4.03
N LEU A 146 -14.60 -0.31 4.12
CA LEU A 146 -13.99 -0.87 5.32
C LEU A 146 -12.62 -0.23 5.56
N ALA A 147 -11.84 -0.04 4.49
CA ALA A 147 -10.55 0.63 4.56
C ALA A 147 -10.69 2.08 5.04
N VAL A 148 -11.71 2.80 4.56
CA VAL A 148 -12.03 4.18 5.01
C VAL A 148 -12.40 4.20 6.49
N ILE A 149 -13.29 3.31 6.94
CA ILE A 149 -13.68 3.21 8.36
C ILE A 149 -12.44 2.91 9.23
N ARG A 150 -11.59 1.97 8.82
CA ARG A 150 -10.33 1.65 9.52
C ARG A 150 -9.38 2.85 9.54
N GLY A 151 -9.30 3.60 8.45
CA GLY A 151 -8.52 4.84 8.35
C GLY A 151 -9.00 5.92 9.32
N ILE A 152 -10.32 6.12 9.44
CA ILE A 152 -10.93 7.05 10.40
C ILE A 152 -10.63 6.60 11.84
N ARG A 153 -10.79 5.31 12.16
CA ARG A 153 -10.45 4.78 13.50
C ARG A 153 -8.99 5.02 13.83
N ARG A 154 -8.07 4.77 12.88
CA ARG A 154 -6.63 5.06 13.05
C ARG A 154 -6.37 6.56 13.25
N ALA A 155 -7.08 7.43 12.55
CA ALA A 155 -6.95 8.88 12.76
C ALA A 155 -7.36 9.30 14.17
N ILE A 156 -8.43 8.70 14.71
CA ILE A 156 -8.90 8.96 16.08
C ILE A 156 -7.89 8.42 17.11
N MET A 157 -7.47 7.16 16.97
CA MET A 157 -6.66 6.46 17.96
C MET A 157 -5.18 6.88 17.93
N CYS A 158 -4.62 7.03 16.73
CA CYS A 158 -3.18 7.22 16.52
C CYS A 158 -2.84 8.59 15.93
N ARG A 159 -3.81 9.48 15.76
CA ARG A 159 -3.63 10.83 15.15
C ARG A 159 -3.00 10.80 13.75
N ARG A 160 -3.17 9.68 13.02
CA ARG A 160 -2.67 9.48 11.65
C ARG A 160 -3.81 9.35 10.64
N ALA A 161 -4.13 10.46 9.98
CA ALA A 161 -5.18 10.55 8.97
C ALA A 161 -4.65 10.36 7.54
N VAL A 162 -5.52 9.90 6.64
CA VAL A 162 -5.27 9.79 5.20
C VAL A 162 -6.48 10.33 4.46
N ARG A 163 -6.29 11.12 3.40
CA ARG A 163 -7.40 11.59 2.57
C ARG A 163 -8.13 10.40 1.92
N VAL A 164 -9.45 10.40 2.03
CA VAL A 164 -10.30 9.34 1.47
C VAL A 164 -10.05 9.18 -0.04
N ASN A 165 -9.99 10.27 -0.81
CA ASN A 165 -9.72 10.20 -2.25
C ASN A 165 -8.37 9.53 -2.57
N SER A 166 -7.31 9.85 -1.82
CA SER A 166 -5.99 9.23 -1.98
C SER A 166 -6.04 7.72 -1.66
N GLN A 167 -6.77 7.34 -0.61
CA GLN A 167 -6.97 5.94 -0.25
C GLN A 167 -7.74 5.17 -1.34
N LEU A 168 -8.83 5.73 -1.86
CA LEU A 168 -9.62 5.12 -2.93
C LEU A 168 -8.82 4.97 -4.23
N LYS A 169 -8.06 6.01 -4.62
CA LYS A 169 -7.13 5.96 -5.76
C LYS A 169 -6.11 4.84 -5.60
N SER A 170 -5.51 4.73 -4.41
CA SER A 170 -4.51 3.70 -4.12
C SER A 170 -5.10 2.29 -4.23
N HIS A 171 -6.26 2.05 -3.61
CA HIS A 171 -7.02 0.80 -3.72
C HIS A 171 -7.29 0.40 -5.17
N LYS A 172 -7.86 1.33 -5.96
CA LYS A 172 -8.21 1.10 -7.36
C LYS A 172 -6.98 0.75 -8.19
N ARG A 173 -5.92 1.54 -8.05
CA ARG A 173 -4.67 1.34 -8.81
C ARG A 173 -4.00 0.03 -8.45
N PHE A 174 -3.85 -0.29 -7.17
CA PHE A 174 -3.28 -1.58 -6.73
C PHE A 174 -4.09 -2.76 -7.28
N ALA A 175 -5.41 -2.72 -7.14
CA ALA A 175 -6.28 -3.80 -7.62
C ALA A 175 -6.12 -4.05 -9.14
N ASN A 176 -6.00 -2.99 -9.92
CA ASN A 176 -5.78 -3.08 -11.37
C ASN A 176 -4.35 -3.51 -11.74
N ALA A 177 -3.36 -3.19 -10.93
CA ALA A 177 -1.95 -3.51 -11.18
C ALA A 177 -1.54 -4.92 -10.70
N PHE A 178 -2.23 -5.46 -9.69
CA PHE A 178 -1.87 -6.74 -9.07
C PHE A 178 -1.68 -7.91 -10.06
N PRO A 179 -2.56 -8.11 -11.08
CA PRO A 179 -2.34 -9.15 -12.08
C PRO A 179 -1.03 -9.00 -12.85
N THR A 180 -0.65 -7.77 -13.20
CA THR A 180 0.62 -7.47 -13.87
C THR A 180 1.79 -7.77 -12.94
N TYR A 181 1.70 -7.38 -11.66
CA TYR A 181 2.77 -7.69 -10.70
C TYR A 181 2.98 -9.19 -10.52
N CYS A 182 1.90 -9.98 -10.53
CA CYS A 182 2.00 -11.44 -10.48
C CYS A 182 2.86 -12.01 -11.61
N GLN A 183 2.91 -11.38 -12.79
CA GLN A 183 3.72 -11.85 -13.91
C GLN A 183 5.23 -11.58 -13.70
N LEU A 184 5.60 -10.66 -12.82
CA LEU A 184 6.96 -10.14 -12.68
C LEU A 184 7.72 -10.70 -11.47
N VAL A 185 6.98 -11.23 -10.49
CA VAL A 185 7.51 -11.76 -9.22
C VAL A 185 7.54 -13.29 -9.24
N ASP A 186 8.36 -13.89 -8.38
CA ASP A 186 8.50 -15.36 -8.34
C ASP A 186 7.30 -16.01 -7.70
N ASN A 187 6.82 -15.47 -6.57
CA ASN A 187 5.57 -15.91 -5.96
C ASN A 187 4.73 -14.70 -5.58
N ALA A 188 3.41 -14.90 -5.60
CA ALA A 188 2.46 -13.89 -5.18
C ALA A 188 1.39 -14.53 -4.29
N ARG A 189 0.93 -13.81 -3.27
CA ARG A 189 -0.24 -14.17 -2.47
C ARG A 189 -1.13 -12.96 -2.33
N LEU A 190 -2.44 -13.19 -2.38
CA LEU A 190 -3.45 -12.17 -2.19
C LEU A 190 -4.36 -12.57 -1.03
N TYR A 191 -4.44 -11.73 -0.02
CA TYR A 191 -5.29 -11.93 1.14
C TYR A 191 -6.44 -10.94 1.17
N SER A 192 -7.61 -11.41 1.56
CA SER A 192 -8.79 -10.60 1.87
C SER A 192 -8.91 -10.41 3.37
N THR A 193 -9.18 -9.18 3.80
CA THR A 193 -9.53 -8.83 5.19
C THR A 193 -10.96 -8.31 5.29
N ASN A 194 -11.86 -8.82 4.43
CA ASN A 194 -13.27 -8.46 4.46
C ASN A 194 -14.02 -9.06 5.67
N ALA A 195 -13.55 -10.18 6.20
CA ALA A 195 -14.07 -10.70 7.47
C ALA A 195 -13.80 -9.68 8.59
N LEU A 196 -14.81 -9.41 9.42
CA LEU A 196 -14.67 -8.51 10.56
C LEU A 196 -13.82 -9.12 11.68
N GLU A 197 -13.79 -10.45 11.76
CA GLU A 197 -13.07 -11.22 12.75
C GLU A 197 -12.29 -12.35 12.07
N GLY A 198 -11.22 -12.79 12.75
CA GLY A 198 -10.37 -13.88 12.30
C GLY A 198 -9.20 -13.45 11.41
N PRO A 199 -8.39 -14.43 10.98
CA PRO A 199 -7.22 -14.17 10.16
C PRO A 199 -7.60 -13.77 8.73
N PRO A 200 -6.73 -13.05 8.00
CA PRO A 200 -6.92 -12.77 6.58
C PRO A 200 -7.12 -14.05 5.77
N LYS A 201 -8.11 -14.08 4.86
CA LYS A 201 -8.39 -15.22 3.98
C LYS A 201 -7.49 -15.17 2.75
N LEU A 202 -6.81 -16.27 2.40
CA LEU A 202 -6.05 -16.36 1.14
C LEU A 202 -7.04 -16.53 -0.03
N ILE A 203 -7.02 -15.59 -0.98
CA ILE A 203 -7.97 -15.55 -2.10
C ILE A 203 -7.29 -15.65 -3.48
N GLY A 204 -5.96 -15.60 -3.52
CA GLY A 204 -5.18 -15.85 -4.72
C GLY A 204 -3.73 -16.17 -4.41
N TRP A 205 -3.11 -17.05 -5.20
CA TRP A 205 -1.73 -17.44 -5.04
C TRP A 205 -1.07 -17.84 -6.37
N LYS A 206 0.20 -17.52 -6.50
CA LYS A 206 1.07 -17.88 -7.60
C LYS A 206 2.36 -18.47 -7.03
N GLU A 207 2.79 -19.59 -7.60
CA GLU A 207 4.08 -20.20 -7.29
C GLU A 207 4.95 -20.33 -8.55
N LYS A 208 6.17 -19.79 -8.51
CA LYS A 208 7.16 -19.82 -9.61
C LYS A 208 6.59 -19.35 -10.95
N ASP A 209 6.71 -20.14 -12.01
CA ASP A 209 6.25 -19.79 -13.36
C ASP A 209 4.78 -20.14 -13.61
N ARG A 210 4.04 -20.53 -12.57
CA ARG A 210 2.62 -20.85 -12.70
C ARG A 210 1.79 -19.59 -12.92
N THR A 211 0.62 -19.77 -13.53
CA THR A 211 -0.41 -18.73 -13.59
C THR A 211 -0.99 -18.48 -12.19
N LEU A 212 -1.52 -17.28 -11.97
CA LEU A 212 -2.20 -16.93 -10.72
C LEU A 212 -3.46 -17.81 -10.55
N LEU A 213 -3.49 -18.61 -9.49
CA LEU A 213 -4.66 -19.35 -9.03
C LEU A 213 -5.46 -18.47 -8.06
N VAL A 214 -6.78 -18.59 -8.08
CA VAL A 214 -7.69 -17.75 -7.29
C VAL A 214 -8.84 -18.57 -6.73
N ASP A 215 -9.33 -18.16 -5.56
CA ASP A 215 -10.62 -18.61 -5.04
C ASP A 215 -11.73 -17.91 -5.85
N PRO A 216 -12.51 -18.64 -6.67
CA PRO A 216 -13.48 -18.03 -7.58
C PRO A 216 -14.61 -17.28 -6.83
N ASP A 217 -14.93 -17.70 -5.61
CA ASP A 217 -16.00 -17.10 -4.81
C ASP A 217 -15.54 -15.79 -4.15
N GLU A 218 -14.25 -15.68 -3.84
CA GLU A 218 -13.70 -14.55 -3.09
C GLU A 218 -13.01 -13.49 -3.95
N ILE A 219 -12.38 -13.89 -5.06
CA ILE A 219 -11.58 -12.99 -5.90
C ILE A 219 -12.37 -11.82 -6.50
N GLY A 220 -13.70 -11.93 -6.53
CA GLY A 220 -14.62 -10.89 -6.98
C GLY A 220 -14.36 -9.54 -6.31
N CYS A 221 -13.90 -9.51 -5.05
CA CYS A 221 -13.60 -8.26 -4.34
C CYS A 221 -12.50 -7.44 -5.05
N LEU A 222 -11.45 -8.09 -5.56
CA LEU A 222 -10.36 -7.41 -6.27
C LEU A 222 -10.89 -6.69 -7.53
N LYS A 223 -11.74 -7.38 -8.31
CA LYS A 223 -12.37 -6.80 -9.52
C LYS A 223 -13.31 -5.65 -9.17
N ARG A 224 -14.07 -5.74 -8.08
CA ARG A 224 -14.93 -4.64 -7.59
C ARG A 224 -14.09 -3.42 -7.25
N ILE A 225 -13.03 -3.60 -6.45
CA ILE A 225 -12.12 -2.52 -6.05
C ILE A 225 -11.50 -1.84 -7.27
N GLY A 226 -11.08 -2.59 -8.29
CA GLY A 226 -10.55 -2.02 -9.54
C GLY A 226 -11.52 -1.12 -10.31
N ARG A 227 -12.83 -1.24 -10.04
CA ARG A 227 -13.92 -0.50 -10.70
C ARG A 227 -14.57 0.57 -9.81
N LEU A 228 -14.05 0.82 -8.61
CA LEU A 228 -14.60 1.83 -7.72
C LEU A 228 -14.55 3.23 -8.34
N ASN A 229 -15.45 4.10 -7.88
CA ASN A 229 -15.42 5.53 -8.15
C ASN A 229 -14.58 6.22 -7.07
N GLU A 230 -13.36 6.63 -7.41
CA GLU A 230 -12.42 7.27 -6.48
C GLU A 230 -12.84 8.68 -6.06
N ASN A 231 -13.75 9.30 -6.82
CA ASN A 231 -14.30 10.63 -6.54
C ASN A 231 -15.66 10.57 -5.84
N ALA A 232 -16.06 9.38 -5.36
CA ALA A 232 -17.29 9.24 -4.60
C ALA A 232 -17.23 10.06 -3.30
N ASP A 233 -18.29 10.83 -3.07
CA ASP A 233 -18.53 11.59 -1.84
C ASP A 233 -19.31 10.78 -0.79
N SER A 234 -19.88 9.65 -1.19
CA SER A 234 -20.75 8.82 -0.37
C SER A 234 -20.64 7.35 -0.75
N ILE A 235 -21.06 6.48 0.18
CA ILE A 235 -21.10 5.03 -0.05
C ILE A 235 -21.93 4.64 -1.27
N TYR A 236 -23.00 5.41 -1.56
CA TYR A 236 -23.92 5.15 -2.64
C TYR A 236 -23.27 5.40 -4.01
N GLY A 237 -22.37 6.39 -4.09
CA GLY A 237 -21.61 6.71 -5.30
C GLY A 237 -20.34 5.89 -5.49
N LEU A 238 -19.96 5.03 -4.53
CA LEU A 238 -18.70 4.29 -4.54
C LEU A 238 -18.61 3.25 -5.67
N TYR A 239 -19.74 2.64 -6.03
CA TYR A 239 -19.84 1.64 -7.09
C TYR A 239 -21.06 1.93 -7.98
N ARG A 240 -21.01 1.46 -9.23
CA ARG A 240 -22.14 1.54 -10.17
C ARG A 240 -23.34 0.74 -9.64
N TYR A 241 -24.53 1.13 -10.06
CA TYR A 241 -25.77 0.41 -9.73
C TYR A 241 -25.85 -0.93 -10.47
N PRO A 242 -26.30 -2.03 -9.82
CA PRO A 242 -26.62 -2.11 -8.39
C PRO A 242 -25.35 -2.09 -7.52
N ASN A 243 -25.33 -1.21 -6.51
CA ASN A 243 -24.15 -1.01 -5.67
C ASN A 243 -23.99 -2.22 -4.70
N PRO A 244 -22.90 -2.99 -4.81
CA PRO A 244 -22.68 -4.17 -3.97
C PRO A 244 -22.52 -3.85 -2.49
N ALA A 245 -22.11 -2.62 -2.13
CA ALA A 245 -22.07 -2.18 -0.74
C ALA A 245 -23.48 -1.91 -0.17
N CYS A 246 -24.53 -1.89 -0.98
CA CYS A 246 -25.90 -1.68 -0.52
C CYS A 246 -26.76 -2.95 -0.58
N GLN A 247 -26.19 -4.08 -1.03
CA GLN A 247 -26.88 -5.36 -1.14
C GLN A 247 -26.89 -6.11 0.19
N THR A 248 -27.90 -6.96 0.39
CA THR A 248 -27.96 -7.92 1.50
C THR A 248 -26.71 -8.81 1.48
N GLY A 249 -26.14 -9.11 2.64
CA GLY A 249 -24.87 -9.82 2.79
C GLY A 249 -23.66 -8.88 2.86
N SER A 250 -23.83 -7.58 2.61
CA SER A 250 -22.75 -6.60 2.78
C SER A 250 -22.68 -6.09 4.21
N ILE A 251 -21.47 -5.85 4.73
CA ILE A 251 -21.28 -5.29 6.08
C ILE A 251 -21.98 -3.95 6.22
N TRP A 252 -21.98 -3.13 5.17
CA TRP A 252 -22.66 -1.84 5.21
C TRP A 252 -24.18 -1.99 5.39
N LYS A 253 -24.83 -2.88 4.63
CA LYS A 253 -26.27 -3.10 4.75
C LYS A 253 -26.65 -3.81 6.05
N ASP A 254 -25.95 -4.88 6.39
CA ASP A 254 -26.39 -5.81 7.42
C ASP A 254 -25.94 -5.40 8.83
N ILE A 255 -24.81 -4.69 8.94
CA ILE A 255 -24.19 -4.34 10.22
C ILE A 255 -24.21 -2.84 10.44
N VAL A 256 -23.77 -2.05 9.46
CA VAL A 256 -23.74 -0.58 9.62
C VAL A 256 -25.16 -0.03 9.65
N LEU A 257 -26.02 -0.41 8.71
CA LEU A 257 -27.43 0.02 8.62
C LEU A 257 -28.40 -0.91 9.38
N SER A 258 -27.90 -1.75 10.29
CA SER A 258 -28.75 -2.64 11.09
C SER A 258 -29.78 -1.83 11.90
N PRO A 259 -31.07 -2.23 11.91
CA PRO A 259 -32.09 -1.57 12.73
C PRO A 259 -31.75 -1.51 14.22
N SER A 260 -30.94 -2.45 14.71
CA SER A 260 -30.45 -2.46 16.11
C SER A 260 -29.61 -1.23 16.48
N ARG A 261 -29.07 -0.50 15.49
CA ARG A 261 -28.17 0.65 15.71
C ARG A 261 -28.86 2.00 15.61
N VAL A 262 -30.18 2.05 15.38
CA VAL A 262 -30.92 3.30 15.13
C VAL A 262 -30.70 4.33 16.24
N ASN A 263 -30.82 3.94 17.51
CA ASN A 263 -30.67 4.88 18.63
C ASN A 263 -29.25 5.49 18.68
N ILE A 264 -28.22 4.65 18.55
CA ILE A 264 -26.82 5.11 18.56
C ILE A 264 -26.53 6.01 17.35
N GLN A 265 -27.09 5.70 16.18
CA GLN A 265 -26.94 6.54 14.99
C GLN A 265 -27.62 7.90 15.15
N GLN A 266 -28.81 7.94 15.76
CA GLN A 266 -29.51 9.19 16.05
C GLN A 266 -28.72 10.06 17.05
N GLU A 267 -28.19 9.46 18.11
CA GLU A 267 -27.36 10.16 19.09
C GLU A 267 -26.08 10.72 18.47
N LEU A 268 -25.40 9.92 17.63
CA LEU A 268 -24.22 10.35 16.90
C LEU A 268 -24.54 11.52 15.95
N LYS A 269 -25.64 11.40 15.18
CA LYS A 269 -26.10 12.46 14.27
C LYS A 269 -26.39 13.75 15.03
N TYR A 270 -27.11 13.67 16.14
CA TYR A 270 -27.41 14.83 16.99
C TYR A 270 -26.13 15.49 17.51
N THR A 271 -25.18 14.69 17.99
CA THR A 271 -23.89 15.18 18.49
C THR A 271 -23.09 15.90 17.41
N ILE A 272 -22.99 15.31 16.21
CA ILE A 272 -22.28 15.93 15.07
C ILE A 272 -22.93 17.26 14.70
N GLN A 273 -24.27 17.28 14.55
CA GLN A 273 -25.00 18.50 14.21
C GLN A 273 -24.84 19.61 15.25
N LYS A 274 -24.75 19.25 16.54
CA LYS A 274 -24.49 20.22 17.61
C LYS A 274 -23.10 20.83 17.48
N VAL A 275 -22.08 20.04 17.15
CA VAL A 275 -20.70 20.51 16.95
C VAL A 275 -20.57 21.37 15.69
N GLU A 276 -21.20 20.98 14.57
CA GLU A 276 -21.12 21.74 13.30
C GLU A 276 -21.86 23.07 13.33
N ARG A 277 -22.78 23.26 14.28
CA ARG A 277 -23.52 24.53 14.49
C ARG A 277 -22.83 25.49 15.47
N MET A 278 -21.76 25.04 16.14
CA MET A 278 -20.92 25.88 17.00
C MET A 278 -19.80 26.51 16.18
#